data_AF-V4Q6Y7-F1
#
_entry.id   AF-V4Q6Y7-F1
#
_cell.length_a   1.000
_cell.length_b   1.000
_cell.length_c   1.000
_cell.angle_alpha   90.00
_cell.angle_beta   90.00
_cell.angle_gamma   90.00
#
_symmetry.space_group_name_H-M   'P 1'
#
loop_
_entity.id
_entity.type
_entity.pdbx_description
1 polymer ?
#
loop_
_entity_poly.entity_id
_entity_poly.type
_entity_poly.pdbx_seq_one_letter_code
_entity_poly.pdbx_strand_id
1 'polypeptide(L)'
;MTQELWSQDIDLALQTSPERLRALADEGDRHAMAAYAIVLRYGLNGVAADAAEADRYVSKATTPSGYHTTFIWMPKTKDRAGYMMPLTTATYAYSPAQAGAVAACAALLAPPEDPPNLAERLARGVCGGEVNYRRLKDRWHRTETNDRNNGRNL
;
A
#
# COMPACT_ATOMS: atom_id res chain seq x y z
N MET A 1 -0.44 -5.32 17.61
CA MET A 1 0.46 -4.24 17.15
C MET A 1 0.72 -4.40 15.65
N THR A 2 -0.33 -4.37 14.82
CA THR A 2 -0.25 -4.71 13.38
C THR A 2 -1.15 -3.84 12.48
N GLN A 3 -2.14 -3.13 13.04
CA GLN A 3 -3.05 -2.27 12.25
C GLN A 3 -2.48 -0.87 11.95
N GLU A 4 -1.53 -0.37 12.76
CA GLU A 4 -0.95 0.98 12.57
C GLU A 4 -0.01 1.09 11.37
N LEU A 5 0.57 -0.03 10.91
CA LEU A 5 1.57 -0.03 9.84
C LEU A 5 0.97 0.32 8.47
N TRP A 6 -0.31 0.01 8.21
CA TRP A 6 -0.87 0.12 6.85
C TRP A 6 -1.30 1.55 6.50
N SER A 7 -1.62 2.38 7.49
CA SER A 7 -1.92 3.78 7.21
C SER A 7 -0.68 4.65 7.04
N GLN A 8 0.51 4.16 7.43
CA GLN A 8 1.74 4.94 7.35
C GLN A 8 2.07 5.33 5.92
N ASP A 9 1.83 4.46 4.94
CA ASP A 9 2.12 4.75 3.53
C ASP A 9 1.18 5.82 2.96
N ILE A 10 -0.09 5.81 3.37
CA ILE A 10 -1.06 6.84 2.97
C ILE A 10 -0.72 8.15 3.65
N ASP A 11 -0.41 8.12 4.94
CA ASP A 11 0.07 9.29 5.67
C ASP A 11 1.34 9.87 5.04
N LEU A 12 2.26 9.01 4.58
CA LEU A 12 3.48 9.40 3.90
C LEU A 12 3.18 10.05 2.55
N ALA A 13 2.24 9.49 1.77
CA ALA A 13 1.77 10.04 0.50
C ALA A 13 1.12 11.42 0.65
N LEU A 14 0.38 11.64 1.74
CA LEU A 14 -0.34 12.89 2.00
C LEU A 14 0.54 13.99 2.64
N GLN A 15 1.62 13.64 3.33
CA GLN A 15 2.44 14.60 4.08
C GLN A 15 3.78 14.92 3.41
N THR A 16 4.26 14.05 2.54
CA THR A 16 5.57 14.20 1.90
C THR A 16 5.40 14.74 0.50
N SER A 17 6.29 15.65 0.10
CA SER A 17 6.25 16.17 -1.26
C SER A 17 6.48 15.05 -2.29
N PRO A 18 5.82 15.11 -3.46
CA PRO A 18 6.00 14.10 -4.50
C PRO A 18 7.45 13.94 -4.96
N GLU A 19 8.23 15.02 -4.98
CA GLU A 19 9.65 14.99 -5.37
C GLU A 19 10.47 14.20 -4.36
N ARG A 20 10.20 14.39 -3.05
CA ARG A 20 10.91 13.64 -2.01
C ARG A 20 10.51 12.17 -2.00
N LEU A 21 9.22 11.87 -2.19
CA LEU A 21 8.74 10.49 -2.32
C LEU A 21 9.41 9.78 -3.49
N ARG A 22 9.47 10.44 -4.65
CA ARG A 22 10.16 9.91 -5.84
C ARG A 22 11.64 9.66 -5.57
N ALA A 23 12.34 10.61 -4.95
CA ALA A 23 13.76 10.44 -4.62
C ALA A 23 14.00 9.22 -3.72
N LEU A 24 13.20 9.06 -2.65
CA LEU A 24 13.27 7.87 -1.78
C LEU A 24 12.92 6.58 -2.52
N ALA A 25 11.91 6.61 -3.38
CA ALA A 25 11.51 5.47 -4.19
C ALA A 25 12.63 5.06 -5.16
N ASP A 26 13.31 6.02 -5.76
CA ASP A 26 14.45 5.78 -6.67
C ASP A 26 15.70 5.28 -5.90
N GLU A 27 15.84 5.64 -4.62
CA GLU A 27 16.84 5.09 -3.68
C GLU A 27 16.51 3.65 -3.22
N GLY A 28 15.33 3.12 -3.54
CA GLY A 28 14.93 1.75 -3.22
C GLY A 28 13.99 1.60 -2.03
N ASP A 29 13.53 2.69 -1.42
CA ASP A 29 12.57 2.64 -0.30
C ASP A 29 11.21 2.14 -0.79
N ARG A 30 10.81 0.95 -0.31
CA ARG A 30 9.58 0.28 -0.75
C ARG A 30 8.30 0.96 -0.23
N HIS A 31 8.36 1.59 0.94
CA HIS A 31 7.25 2.36 1.48
C HIS A 31 7.07 3.66 0.69
N ALA A 32 8.16 4.33 0.34
CA ALA A 32 8.11 5.50 -0.53
C ALA A 32 7.62 5.15 -1.94
N MET A 33 8.01 4.00 -2.51
CA MET A 33 7.45 3.51 -3.78
C MET A 33 5.93 3.34 -3.69
N ALA A 34 5.43 2.70 -2.62
CA ALA A 34 3.99 2.51 -2.42
C ALA A 34 3.25 3.84 -2.22
N ALA A 35 3.80 4.74 -1.40
CA ALA A 35 3.24 6.07 -1.18
C ALA A 35 3.23 6.93 -2.46
N TYR A 36 4.32 6.93 -3.22
CA TYR A 36 4.39 7.65 -4.50
C TYR A 36 3.42 7.08 -5.54
N ALA A 37 3.21 5.77 -5.55
CA ALA A 37 2.20 5.15 -6.40
C ALA A 37 0.78 5.64 -6.07
N ILE A 38 0.46 5.94 -4.80
CA ILE A 38 -0.83 6.54 -4.43
C ILE A 38 -0.94 7.95 -5.01
N VAL A 39 0.11 8.76 -4.85
CA VAL A 39 0.17 10.13 -5.40
C VAL A 39 -0.09 10.10 -6.91
N LEU A 40 0.58 9.21 -7.64
CA LEU A 40 0.39 9.03 -9.08
C LEU A 40 -0.98 8.46 -9.43
N ARG A 41 -1.52 7.51 -8.66
CA ARG A 41 -2.82 6.89 -8.98
C ARG A 41 -3.95 7.90 -8.90
N TYR A 42 -3.93 8.77 -7.89
CA TYR A 42 -5.04 9.67 -7.57
C TYR A 42 -4.79 11.13 -7.95
N GLY A 43 -3.58 11.45 -8.41
CA GLY A 43 -3.20 12.80 -8.81
C GLY A 43 -3.22 13.78 -7.63
N LEU A 44 -2.43 13.47 -6.59
CA LEU A 44 -2.37 14.26 -5.36
C LEU A 44 -1.18 15.24 -5.37
N ASN A 45 -1.25 16.30 -4.55
CA ASN A 45 -0.17 17.26 -4.32
C ASN A 45 0.35 17.91 -5.63
N GLY A 46 -0.57 18.19 -6.56
CA GLY A 46 -0.26 18.86 -7.83
C GLY A 46 0.33 17.95 -8.91
N VAL A 47 0.42 16.64 -8.65
CA VAL A 47 0.90 15.66 -9.64
C VAL A 47 -0.27 15.19 -10.49
N ALA A 48 -0.06 15.12 -11.81
CA ALA A 48 -1.04 14.53 -12.71
C ALA A 48 -1.18 13.03 -12.46
N ALA A 49 -2.40 12.52 -12.51
CA ALA A 49 -2.62 11.09 -12.31
C ALA A 49 -2.01 10.26 -13.45
N ASP A 50 -1.21 9.25 -13.11
CA ASP A 50 -0.68 8.24 -14.01
C ASP A 50 -0.83 6.85 -13.39
N ALA A 51 -1.88 6.15 -13.80
CA ALA A 51 -2.17 4.80 -13.33
C ALA A 51 -1.09 3.78 -13.74
N ALA A 52 -0.50 3.94 -14.92
CA ALA A 52 0.48 2.98 -15.43
C ALA A 52 1.81 3.11 -14.68
N GLU A 53 2.24 4.33 -14.39
CA GLU A 53 3.43 4.57 -13.58
C GLU A 53 3.21 4.18 -12.11
N ALA A 54 2.03 4.43 -11.56
CA ALA A 54 1.66 3.93 -10.23
C ALA A 54 1.81 2.40 -10.12
N ASP A 55 1.29 1.65 -11.10
CA ASP A 55 1.40 0.19 -11.13
C ASP A 55 2.85 -0.30 -11.21
N ARG A 56 3.72 0.42 -11.93
CA ARG A 56 5.16 0.13 -11.98
C ARG A 56 5.81 0.30 -10.60
N TYR A 57 5.50 1.39 -9.89
CA TYR A 57 6.04 1.61 -8.54
C TYR A 57 5.53 0.57 -7.54
N VAL A 58 4.26 0.15 -7.61
CA VAL A 58 3.75 -0.96 -6.77
C VAL A 58 4.44 -2.28 -7.09
N SER A 59 4.66 -2.59 -8.37
CA SER A 59 5.37 -3.80 -8.78
C SER A 59 6.81 -3.82 -8.27
N LYS A 60 7.52 -2.68 -8.38
CA LYS A 60 8.84 -2.52 -7.76
C LYS A 60 8.75 -2.73 -6.26
N ALA A 61 7.83 -2.06 -5.56
CA ALA A 61 7.67 -2.14 -4.11
C ALA A 61 7.53 -3.59 -3.62
N THR A 62 6.75 -4.39 -4.36
CA THR A 62 6.35 -5.76 -4.02
C THR A 62 7.27 -6.85 -4.58
N THR A 63 8.40 -6.49 -5.17
CA THR A 63 9.39 -7.49 -5.62
C THR A 63 10.01 -8.21 -4.41
N PRO A 64 10.12 -9.56 -4.42
CA PRO A 64 10.77 -10.32 -3.35
C PRO A 64 12.19 -9.81 -3.08
N SER A 65 12.54 -9.64 -1.80
CA SER A 65 13.90 -9.34 -1.36
C SER A 65 14.80 -10.58 -1.36
N GLY A 66 14.19 -11.77 -1.41
CA GLY A 66 14.89 -13.05 -1.43
C GLY A 66 13.93 -14.21 -1.26
N TYR A 67 14.49 -15.39 -1.05
CA TYR A 67 13.74 -16.63 -0.82
C TYR A 67 14.31 -17.36 0.39
N HIS A 68 13.43 -17.87 1.24
CA HIS A 68 13.77 -18.75 2.35
C HIS A 68 13.27 -20.15 2.04
N THR A 69 14.14 -21.16 2.17
CA THR A 69 13.76 -22.55 1.98
C THR A 69 13.74 -23.27 3.31
N THR A 70 12.54 -23.68 3.74
CA THR A 70 12.34 -24.56 4.89
C THR A 70 12.20 -26.00 4.40
N PHE A 71 12.89 -26.94 5.04
CA PHE A 71 12.68 -28.35 4.79
C PHE A 71 11.75 -28.92 5.84
N ILE A 72 10.61 -29.46 5.42
CA ILE A 72 9.64 -30.12 6.29
C ILE A 72 9.85 -31.62 6.14
N TRP A 73 10.13 -32.30 7.26
CA TRP A 73 10.21 -33.76 7.27
C TRP A 73 8.80 -34.36 7.25
N MET A 74 8.52 -35.18 6.23
CA MET A 74 7.32 -35.99 6.15
C MET A 74 7.66 -37.39 6.66
N PRO A 75 7.07 -37.84 7.78
CA PRO A 75 7.37 -39.17 8.32
C PRO A 75 6.88 -40.26 7.37
N LYS A 76 7.52 -41.43 7.49
CA LYS A 76 7.11 -42.65 6.79
C LYS A 76 5.66 -43.00 7.15
N THR A 77 4.87 -43.44 6.16
CA THR A 77 3.55 -44.07 6.35
C THR A 77 3.63 -45.56 6.03
N LYS A 78 2.53 -46.30 6.21
CA LYS A 78 2.47 -47.74 5.85
C LYS A 78 2.83 -47.97 4.38
N ASP A 79 2.38 -47.06 3.51
CA ASP A 79 2.45 -47.24 2.06
C ASP A 79 3.54 -46.41 1.37
N ARG A 80 4.26 -45.53 2.10
CA ARG A 80 5.30 -44.66 1.55
C ARG A 80 6.46 -44.42 2.50
N ALA A 81 7.68 -44.39 1.96
CA ALA A 81 8.88 -43.97 2.70
C ALA A 81 8.77 -42.49 3.14
N GLY A 82 9.42 -42.15 4.26
CA GLY A 82 9.54 -40.76 4.69
C GLY A 82 10.42 -39.96 3.72
N TYR A 83 10.17 -38.66 3.62
CA TYR A 83 10.89 -37.80 2.69
C TYR A 83 10.97 -36.36 3.22
N MET A 84 11.94 -35.60 2.72
CA MET A 84 12.02 -34.16 2.96
C MET A 84 11.28 -33.40 1.86
N MET A 85 10.40 -32.49 2.27
CA MET A 85 9.72 -31.58 1.36
C MET A 85 10.37 -30.19 1.48
N PRO A 86 11.03 -29.66 0.43
CA PRO A 86 11.45 -28.27 0.41
C PRO A 86 10.24 -27.37 0.18
N LEU A 87 10.05 -26.39 1.07
CA LEU A 87 9.10 -25.31 0.92
C LEU A 87 9.88 -24.00 0.79
N THR A 88 9.88 -23.42 -0.41
CA THR A 88 10.54 -22.14 -0.67
C THR A 88 9.51 -21.02 -0.62
N THR A 89 9.70 -20.08 0.31
CA THR A 89 8.85 -18.91 0.49
C THR A 89 9.60 -17.64 0.12
N ALA A 90 8.96 -16.75 -0.65
CA ALA A 90 9.51 -15.44 -0.94
C ALA A 90 9.49 -14.57 0.32
N THR A 91 10.58 -13.85 0.57
CA THR A 91 10.64 -12.82 1.61
C THR A 91 10.42 -11.46 0.97
N TYR A 92 9.64 -10.60 1.64
CA TYR A 92 9.30 -9.28 1.13
C TYR A 92 9.66 -8.23 2.19
N ALA A 93 10.35 -7.18 1.77
CA ALA A 93 10.44 -5.95 2.57
C ALA A 93 9.08 -5.21 2.59
N TYR A 94 8.35 -5.28 1.46
CA TYR A 94 6.99 -4.79 1.34
C TYR A 94 6.15 -5.80 0.56
N SER A 95 5.17 -6.40 1.22
CA SER A 95 4.43 -7.54 0.66
C SER A 95 3.29 -7.12 -0.27
N PRO A 96 2.91 -7.96 -1.24
CA PRO A 96 1.70 -7.73 -2.05
C PRO A 96 0.43 -7.55 -1.22
N ALA A 97 0.33 -8.23 -0.07
CA ALA A 97 -0.80 -8.08 0.85
C ALA A 97 -0.86 -6.69 1.49
N GLN A 98 0.29 -6.13 1.89
CA GLN A 98 0.37 -4.74 2.38
C GLN A 98 -0.03 -3.75 1.28
N ALA A 99 0.52 -3.90 0.06
CA ALA A 99 0.14 -3.06 -1.08
C ALA A 99 -1.37 -3.10 -1.35
N GLY A 100 -1.98 -4.29 -1.30
CA GLY A 100 -3.41 -4.47 -1.46
C GLY A 100 -4.24 -3.79 -0.36
N ALA A 101 -3.81 -3.88 0.90
CA ALA A 101 -4.47 -3.22 2.02
C ALA A 101 -4.42 -1.68 1.89
N VAL A 102 -3.26 -1.14 1.51
CA VAL A 102 -3.06 0.29 1.26
C VAL A 102 -3.93 0.77 0.09
N ALA A 103 -3.92 0.06 -1.03
CA ALA A 103 -4.76 0.38 -2.19
C ALA A 103 -6.26 0.32 -1.86
N ALA A 104 -6.69 -0.69 -1.10
CA ALA A 104 -8.08 -0.82 -0.67
C ALA A 104 -8.52 0.34 0.23
N CYS A 105 -7.61 0.86 1.05
CA CYS A 105 -7.87 2.03 1.87
C CYS A 105 -7.88 3.32 1.03
N ALA A 106 -6.89 3.54 0.16
CA ALA A 106 -6.87 4.71 -0.73
C ALA A 106 -8.12 4.78 -1.63
N ALA A 107 -8.63 3.64 -2.08
CA ALA A 107 -9.88 3.57 -2.85
C ALA A 107 -11.13 3.94 -2.04
N LEU A 108 -11.11 3.85 -0.70
CA LEU A 108 -12.17 4.38 0.16
C LEU A 108 -12.05 5.90 0.35
N LEU A 109 -10.82 6.42 0.34
CA LEU A 109 -10.56 7.84 0.56
C LEU A 109 -10.89 8.69 -0.68
N ALA A 110 -10.67 8.16 -1.88
CA ALA A 110 -10.76 8.91 -3.13
C ALA A 110 -12.17 9.45 -3.50
N PRO A 111 -13.28 8.72 -3.32
CA PRO A 111 -14.61 9.28 -3.61
C PRO A 111 -14.96 10.42 -2.62
N PRO A 112 -15.68 11.47 -3.04
CA PRO A 112 -16.07 12.56 -2.15
C PRO A 112 -17.05 12.12 -1.05
N GLU A 113 -17.89 11.12 -1.35
CA GLU A 113 -18.87 10.57 -0.42
C GLU A 113 -18.45 9.19 0.08
N ASP A 114 -18.91 8.84 1.28
CA ASP A 114 -18.64 7.55 1.88
C ASP A 114 -19.41 6.44 1.14
N PRO A 115 -18.76 5.32 0.79
CA PRO A 115 -19.44 4.23 0.10
C PRO A 115 -20.44 3.51 1.04
N PRO A 116 -21.51 2.91 0.48
CA PRO A 116 -22.59 2.31 1.28
C PRO A 116 -22.16 1.15 2.18
N ASN A 117 -21.01 0.52 1.91
CA ASN A 117 -20.44 -0.57 2.71
C ASN A 117 -19.25 -0.14 3.58
N LEU A 118 -19.07 1.16 3.83
CA LEU A 118 -17.93 1.69 4.58
C LEU A 118 -17.81 1.06 5.97
N ALA A 119 -18.89 1.06 6.75
CA ALA A 119 -18.88 0.55 8.13
C ALA A 119 -18.45 -0.92 8.19
N GLU A 120 -18.92 -1.77 7.28
CA GLU A 120 -18.51 -3.17 7.20
C GLU A 120 -17.03 -3.32 6.84
N ARG A 121 -16.53 -2.54 5.88
CA ARG A 121 -15.13 -2.56 5.47
C ARG A 121 -14.20 -2.10 6.59
N LEU A 122 -14.59 -1.06 7.33
CA LEU A 122 -13.83 -0.57 8.48
C LEU A 122 -13.88 -1.55 9.66
N ALA A 123 -15.00 -2.23 9.89
CA ALA A 123 -15.11 -3.31 10.87
C ALA A 123 -14.19 -4.50 10.55
N ARG A 124 -13.92 -4.76 9.26
CA ARG A 124 -12.91 -5.75 8.80
C ARG A 124 -11.46 -5.23 8.93
N GLY A 125 -11.26 -4.02 9.44
CA GLY A 125 -9.95 -3.43 9.69
C GLY A 125 -9.31 -2.71 8.49
N VAL A 126 -10.07 -2.45 7.42
CA VAL A 126 -9.57 -1.60 6.31
C VAL A 126 -9.23 -0.22 6.86
N CYS A 127 -8.16 0.39 6.36
CA CYS A 127 -7.61 1.65 6.86
C CYS A 127 -7.19 1.65 8.34
N GLY A 128 -7.13 0.50 9.02
CA GLY A 128 -6.90 0.47 10.47
C GLY A 128 -8.11 0.94 11.30
N GLY A 129 -9.32 0.91 10.71
CA GLY A 129 -10.58 1.22 11.39
C GLY A 129 -11.06 2.67 11.24
N GLU A 130 -12.21 2.95 11.87
CA GLU A 130 -12.98 4.19 11.70
C GLU A 130 -12.22 5.47 12.05
N VAL A 131 -11.54 5.48 13.20
CA VAL A 131 -10.81 6.65 13.69
C VAL A 131 -9.73 7.05 12.69
N ASN A 132 -9.01 6.06 12.17
CA ASN A 132 -7.93 6.31 11.24
C ASN A 132 -8.44 6.70 9.85
N TYR A 133 -9.52 6.06 9.38
CA TYR A 133 -10.19 6.44 8.15
C TYR A 133 -10.59 7.92 8.14
N ARG A 134 -11.30 8.40 9.18
CA ARG A 134 -11.72 9.82 9.26
C ARG A 134 -10.52 10.77 9.24
N ARG A 135 -9.49 10.46 10.03
CA ARG A 135 -8.24 11.24 10.06
C ARG A 135 -7.58 11.34 8.69
N LEU A 136 -7.52 10.23 7.94
CA LEU A 136 -6.96 10.19 6.59
C LEU A 136 -7.86 10.89 5.58
N LYS A 137 -9.19 10.75 5.68
CA LYS A 137 -10.19 11.39 4.81
C LYS A 137 -10.08 12.91 4.88
N ASP A 138 -9.98 13.46 6.08
CA ASP A 138 -9.81 14.90 6.28
C ASP A 138 -8.50 15.42 5.65
N ARG A 139 -7.41 14.65 5.74
CA ARG A 139 -6.12 15.00 5.12
C ARG A 139 -6.18 14.91 3.59
N TRP A 140 -6.84 13.88 3.09
CA TRP A 140 -7.03 13.65 1.66
C TRP A 140 -7.75 14.84 1.01
N HIS A 141 -8.89 15.26 1.56
CA HIS A 141 -9.65 16.39 1.02
C HIS A 141 -8.90 17.73 1.08
N ARG A 142 -8.07 17.96 2.11
CA ARG A 142 -7.22 19.15 2.16
C ARG A 142 -6.21 19.18 1.01
N THR A 143 -5.66 18.03 0.67
CA THR A 143 -4.70 17.88 -0.43
C THR A 143 -5.36 18.21 -1.76
N GLU A 144 -6.51 17.59 -2.06
CA GLU A 144 -7.28 17.87 -3.29
C GLU A 144 -7.72 19.33 -3.40
N THR A 145 -8.08 19.95 -2.28
CA THR A 145 -8.50 21.36 -2.24
C THR A 145 -7.31 22.29 -2.54
N ASN A 146 -6.13 21.99 -2.00
CA ASN A 146 -4.92 22.73 -2.29
C ASN A 146 -4.55 22.62 -3.78
N ASP A 147 -4.66 21.43 -4.36
CA ASP A 147 -4.36 21.19 -5.78
C ASP A 147 -5.29 21.98 -6.71
N ARG A 148 -6.60 22.00 -6.40
CA ARG A 148 -7.58 22.81 -7.15
C ARG A 148 -7.32 24.30 -7.07
N ASN A 149 -6.87 24.79 -5.92
CA ASN A 149 -6.56 26.22 -5.74
C ASN A 149 -5.25 26.60 -6.44
N ASN A 150 -4.26 25.71 -6.47
CA ASN A 150 -2.98 25.96 -7.12
C ASN A 150 -3.09 25.91 -8.66
N GLY A 151 -3.92 25.00 -9.19
CA GLY A 151 -4.21 24.90 -10.63
C GLY A 151 -5.09 26.01 -11.21
N ARG A 152 -5.65 26.91 -10.39
CA ARG A 152 -6.40 28.11 -10.84
C ARG A 152 -5.52 29.37 -10.97
N ASN A 153 -4.26 29.31 -10.53
CA ASN A 153 -3.32 30.43 -10.55
C ASN A 153 -2.25 30.32 -11.67
N LEU A 154 -2.46 29.42 -12.64
CA LEU A 154 -1.66 29.26 -13.86
C LEU A 154 -2.54 29.57 -15.08
#